data_AF-A0A970PU06-F1
#
_entry.id   AF-A0A970PU06-F1
#
_cell.length_a   1.000
_cell.length_b   1.000
_cell.length_c   1.000
_cell.angle_alpha   90.00
_cell.angle_beta   90.00
_cell.angle_gamma   90.00
#
_symmetry.space_group_name_H-M   'P 1'
#
loop_
_entity.id
_entity.type
_entity.pdbx_description
1 polymer ?
#
loop_
_entity_poly.entity_id
_entity_poly.type
_entity_poly.pdbx_seq_one_letter_code
_entity_poly.pdbx_strand_id
1 'polypeptide(L)' 'MTLRDDDLNNVSGGAGANSMVFYTVVKGDNLHTIAKHYQYQGHPGVTWERIYDWNRDVVKNPDHLEVGWRLRIYL' A
#
# COMPACT_ATOMS: atom_id res chain seq x y z
N MET A 1 9.50 -2.83 46.60
CA MET A 1 9.26 -1.70 45.70
C MET A 1 9.42 -2.21 44.27
N THR A 2 8.54 -3.12 43.84
CA THR A 2 8.48 -3.56 42.45
C THR A 2 7.68 -2.51 41.71
N LEU A 3 8.36 -1.80 40.81
CA LEU A 3 7.69 -0.97 39.81
C LEU A 3 6.72 -1.91 39.08
N ARG A 4 5.42 -1.59 39.15
CA ARG A 4 4.36 -2.33 38.48
C ARG A 4 4.59 -2.25 36.97
N ASP A 5 4.66 -3.40 36.34
CA ASP A 5 4.74 -3.62 34.90
C ASP A 5 3.46 -3.18 34.12
N ASP A 6 2.64 -2.30 34.69
CA ASP A 6 1.28 -1.99 34.22
C ASP A 6 1.17 -0.70 33.36
N ASP A 7 2.23 0.10 33.21
CA ASP A 7 2.17 1.42 32.55
C ASP A 7 2.69 1.48 31.10
N LEU A 8 3.08 0.36 30.48
CA LEU A 8 3.63 0.35 29.11
C LEU A 8 2.77 -0.33 28.04
N ASN A 9 1.58 -0.85 28.37
CA ASN A 9 0.80 -1.61 27.40
C ASN A 9 -0.28 -0.82 26.64
N ASN A 10 -0.19 0.51 26.63
CA ASN A 10 -0.99 1.36 25.72
C ASN A 10 -0.25 1.72 24.42
N VAL A 11 0.46 0.76 23.83
CA VAL A 11 0.62 0.67 22.37
C VAL A 11 -0.43 -0.32 21.88
N SER A 12 -1.70 0.06 22.06
CA SER A 12 -2.78 -0.43 21.21
C SER A 12 -2.50 0.15 19.82
N GLY A 13 -1.88 -0.54 18.86
CA GLY A 13 -2.25 -1.89 18.43
C GLY A 13 -3.63 -1.92 17.75
N GLY A 14 -4.18 -0.74 17.40
CA GLY A 14 -5.57 -0.56 17.02
C GLY A 14 -5.79 0.38 15.83
N ALA A 15 -5.26 0.03 14.67
CA ALA A 15 -5.83 0.36 13.37
C ALA A 15 -5.36 -0.74 12.42
N GLY A 16 -6.29 -1.49 11.82
CA GLY A 16 -6.03 -2.73 11.08
C GLY A 16 -4.75 -2.69 10.26
N ALA A 17 -3.90 -3.71 10.42
CA ALA A 17 -2.59 -3.80 9.79
C ALA A 17 -2.71 -3.66 8.27
N ASN A 18 -2.61 -2.41 7.78
CA ASN A 18 -2.52 -2.11 6.36
C ASN A 18 -1.22 -2.73 5.90
N SER A 19 -1.33 -3.92 5.32
CA SER A 19 -0.15 -4.70 4.95
C SER A 19 0.44 -4.03 3.73
N MET A 20 1.56 -3.34 3.90
CA MET A 20 2.25 -2.68 2.79
C MET A 20 3.02 -3.73 1.98
N VAL A 21 2.67 -3.87 0.71
CA VAL A 21 3.36 -4.73 -0.26
C VAL A 21 3.95 -3.89 -1.39
N PHE A 22 4.94 -4.46 -2.08
CA PHE A 22 5.54 -3.84 -3.26
C PHE A 22 5.13 -4.60 -4.51
N TYR A 23 4.62 -3.86 -5.50
CA TYR A 23 4.32 -4.38 -6.83
C TYR A 23 5.39 -3.91 -7.82
N THR A 24 5.97 -4.84 -8.58
CA THR A 24 6.90 -4.50 -9.67
C THR A 24 6.12 -4.40 -10.97
N VAL A 25 6.07 -3.19 -11.55
CA VAL A 25 5.40 -2.92 -12.82
C VAL A 25 6.00 -3.79 -13.93
N VAL A 26 5.16 -4.52 -14.66
CA VAL A 26 5.57 -5.25 -15.86
C VAL A 26 5.04 -4.58 -17.13
N LYS A 27 5.53 -5.03 -18.29
CA LYS A 27 5.15 -4.44 -19.58
C LYS A 27 3.64 -4.59 -19.81
N GLY A 28 2.97 -3.45 -20.00
CA GLY A 28 1.53 -3.37 -20.27
C GLY A 28 0.67 -3.02 -19.06
N ASP A 29 1.26 -2.91 -17.87
CA ASP A 29 0.53 -2.45 -16.69
C ASP A 29 0.28 -0.95 -16.70
N ASN A 30 -0.85 -0.58 -16.10
CA ASN A 30 -1.18 0.78 -15.71
C ASN A 30 -1.77 0.76 -14.29
N LEU A 31 -1.91 1.93 -13.66
CA LEU A 31 -2.44 2.01 -12.30
C LEU A 31 -3.84 1.38 -12.16
N HIS A 32 -4.67 1.44 -13.21
CA HIS A 32 -5.99 0.82 -13.21
C HIS A 32 -5.94 -0.71 -13.26
N THR A 33 -5.07 -1.31 -14.07
CA THR A 33 -4.93 -2.78 -14.14
C THR A 33 -4.36 -3.33 -12.84
N ILE A 34 -3.36 -2.65 -12.27
CA ILE A 34 -2.77 -3.00 -10.97
C ILE A 34 -3.83 -2.91 -9.88
N ALA A 35 -4.57 -1.80 -9.79
CA ALA A 35 -5.65 -1.65 -8.82
C ALA A 35 -6.69 -2.76 -8.95
N LYS A 36 -7.21 -3.01 -10.17
CA LYS A 36 -8.19 -4.06 -10.42
C LYS A 36 -7.68 -5.43 -9.97
N HIS A 37 -6.40 -5.74 -10.21
CA HIS A 37 -5.81 -7.00 -9.78
C HIS A 37 -5.93 -7.21 -8.27
N TYR A 38 -5.64 -6.19 -7.45
CA TYR A 38 -5.82 -6.26 -5.99
C TYR A 38 -7.29 -6.28 -5.57
N GLN A 39 -8.16 -5.55 -6.27
CA GLN A 39 -9.60 -5.59 -6.02
C GLN A 39 -10.16 -7.01 -6.24
N TYR A 40 -9.71 -7.71 -7.29
CA TYR A 40 -10.06 -9.12 -7.53
C TYR A 40 -9.53 -10.09 -6.47
N GLN A 41 -8.46 -9.73 -5.77
CA GLN A 41 -7.93 -10.50 -4.62
C GLN A 41 -8.67 -10.24 -3.30
N GLY A 42 -9.70 -9.37 -3.30
CA GLY A 42 -10.46 -9.04 -2.11
C GLY A 42 -10.05 -7.73 -1.43
N HIS A 43 -9.27 -6.87 -2.10
CA HIS A 43 -8.90 -5.53 -1.62
C HIS A 43 -9.62 -4.43 -2.39
N PRO A 44 -10.95 -4.27 -2.25
CA PRO A 44 -11.74 -3.30 -3.02
C PRO A 44 -11.31 -1.84 -2.77
N GLY A 45 -10.68 -1.57 -1.63
CA GLY A 45 -10.14 -0.27 -1.25
C GLY A 45 -8.84 0.12 -1.94
N VAL A 46 -8.22 -0.77 -2.73
CA VAL A 46 -7.04 -0.45 -3.54
C VAL A 46 -7.52 0.12 -4.88
N THR A 47 -7.47 1.44 -5.02
CA THR A 47 -7.84 2.15 -6.26
C THR A 47 -6.60 2.75 -6.93
N TRP A 48 -6.68 3.00 -8.23
CA TRP A 48 -5.59 3.62 -8.99
C TRP A 48 -5.18 4.98 -8.39
N GLU A 49 -6.15 5.76 -7.89
CA GLU A 49 -5.92 7.04 -7.21
C GLU A 49 -5.10 6.88 -5.93
N ARG A 50 -5.41 5.85 -5.13
CA ARG A 50 -4.66 5.52 -3.91
C ARG A 50 -3.26 5.02 -4.22
N ILE A 51 -3.10 4.13 -5.21
CA ILE A 51 -1.78 3.70 -5.66
C ILE A 51 -0.95 4.90 -6.11
N TYR A 52 -1.55 5.83 -6.86
CA TYR A 52 -0.88 7.07 -7.27
C TYR A 52 -0.53 7.96 -6.08
N ASP A 53 -1.41 8.07 -5.08
CA ASP A 53 -1.18 8.86 -3.85
C ASP A 53 0.02 8.34 -3.05
N TRP A 54 0.04 7.02 -2.82
CA TRP A 54 1.14 6.34 -2.12
C TRP A 54 2.48 6.42 -2.85
N ASN A 55 2.45 6.64 -4.15
CA ASN A 55 3.63 6.63 -5.00
C ASN A 55 3.92 7.97 -5.69
N ARG A 56 3.36 9.10 -5.22
CA ARG A 56 3.62 10.45 -5.78
C ARG A 56 5.10 10.82 -5.86
N ASP A 57 5.94 10.23 -5.02
CA ASP A 57 7.39 10.42 -5.08
C ASP A 57 8.05 9.70 -6.27
N VAL A 58 7.51 8.55 -6.70
CA VAL A 58 8.02 7.74 -7.83
C VAL A 58 7.26 8.05 -9.12
N VAL A 59 5.92 7.90 -9.09
CA VAL A 59 5.03 8.14 -10.21
C VAL A 59 4.70 9.62 -10.24
N LYS A 60 5.32 10.37 -11.16
CA LYS A 60 4.96 11.79 -11.39
C LYS A 60 3.76 11.94 -12.30
N ASN A 61 3.65 11.08 -13.31
CA ASN A 61 2.55 11.04 -14.23
C ASN A 61 1.77 9.72 -14.05
N PRO A 62 0.49 9.74 -13.65
CA PRO A 62 -0.30 8.52 -13.46
C PRO A 62 -0.50 7.71 -14.75
N ASP A 63 -0.44 8.36 -15.92
CA ASP A 63 -0.58 7.71 -17.23
C ASP A 63 0.72 7.08 -17.74
N HIS A 64 1.84 7.32 -17.05
CA HIS A 64 3.15 6.79 -17.44
C HIS A 64 3.77 5.99 -16.30
N LEU A 65 3.84 4.67 -16.48
CA LEU A 65 4.60 3.76 -15.64
C LEU A 65 5.74 3.15 -16.46
N GLU A 66 6.93 3.09 -15.88
CA GLU A 66 8.04 2.35 -16.47
C GLU A 66 8.13 0.93 -15.90
N VAL A 67 8.51 -0.01 -16.76
CA VAL A 67 8.75 -1.40 -16.36
C VAL A 67 9.87 -1.46 -15.31
N GLY A 68 9.64 -2.23 -14.25
CA GLY A 68 10.59 -2.37 -13.14
C GLY A 68 10.36 -1.39 -11.98
N TRP A 69 9.45 -0.42 -12.12
CA TRP A 69 9.06 0.44 -10.99
C TRP A 69 8.45 -0.38 -9.86
N ARG A 70 8.85 -0.05 -8.62
CA ARG A 70 8.32 -0.69 -7.41
C ARG A 70 7.28 0.24 -6.76
N LEU A 71 6.02 -0.12 -6.90
CA LEU A 71 4.90 0.63 -6.34
C LEU A 71 4.52 0.10 -4.96
N ARG A 72 4.33 1.00 -3.99
CA ARG A 72 3.76 0.72 -2.68
C ARG A 72 2.25 0.52 -2.81
N ILE A 73 1.76 -0.59 -2.27
CA ILE A 73 0.33 -0.93 -2.21
C ILE A 73 0.00 -1.23 -0.75
N TYR A 74 -0.97 -0.55 -0.17
CA TYR A 74 -1.49 -0.83 1.17
C TYR A 74 -2.77 -1.66 1.05
N LEU A 75 -2.76 -2.85 1.66
CA LEU A 75 -3.82 -3.86 1.59
C LEU A 75 -4.83 -3.77 2.73
#